data_AF-A0A0C2H586-F1
#
_entry.id   AF-A0A0C2H586-F1
#
_cell.length_a   1.000
_cell.length_b   1.000
_cell.length_c   1.000
_cell.angle_alpha   90.00
_cell.angle_beta   90.00
_cell.angle_gamma   90.00
#
_symmetry.space_group_name_H-M   'P 1'
#
loop_
_entity.id
_entity.type
_entity.pdbx_description
1 polymer ?
#
loop_
_entity_poly.entity_id
_entity_poly.type
_entity_poly.pdbx_seq_one_letter_code
_entity_poly.pdbx_strand_id
1 'polypeptide(L)'
;MDVLDTICEFTGDVLRLPVSEDMLGRTFNGTGKPIDKGPHICAEDFLDVEGMVVNPYLRVHPRRIIETGISTIDVMSTIARGQVIHSWVVYNVLCR
;
A
#
# COMPACT_ATOMS: atom_id res chain seq x y z
N MET A 1 21.01 -0.02 -28.45
CA MET A 1 21.63 0.03 -27.11
C MET A 1 23.05 -0.42 -27.27
N ASP A 2 23.99 0.51 -27.12
CA ASP A 2 25.41 0.23 -27.28
C ASP A 2 25.97 -0.32 -25.95
N VAL A 3 26.52 -1.53 -25.98
CA VAL A 3 26.95 -2.26 -24.78
C VAL A 3 28.26 -1.71 -24.22
N LEU A 4 29.02 -0.97 -25.05
CA LEU A 4 30.34 -0.47 -24.70
C LEU A 4 30.32 0.82 -23.84
N ASP A 5 29.22 1.58 -23.86
CA ASP A 5 29.10 2.89 -23.19
C ASP A 5 28.13 2.89 -21.99
N THR A 6 27.57 1.74 -21.60
CA THR A 6 26.64 1.65 -20.48
C THR A 6 27.34 1.13 -19.22
N ILE A 7 27.38 1.95 -18.17
CA ILE A 7 27.95 1.59 -16.86
C ILE A 7 26.81 1.24 -15.90
N CYS A 8 26.85 0.05 -15.31
CA CYS A 8 25.91 -0.40 -14.27
C CYS A 8 26.64 -0.52 -12.94
N GLU A 9 26.10 0.12 -11.90
CA GLU A 9 26.60 0.02 -10.53
C GLU A 9 25.62 -0.79 -9.67
N PHE A 10 26.15 -1.68 -8.85
CA PHE A 10 25.36 -2.49 -7.92
C PHE A 10 25.40 -1.84 -6.54
N THR A 11 24.23 -1.43 -6.04
CA THR A 11 24.11 -0.82 -4.71
C THR A 11 24.36 -1.81 -3.56
N GLY A 12 24.28 -3.13 -3.84
CA GLY A 12 24.58 -4.19 -2.87
C GLY A 12 23.54 -4.39 -1.76
N ASP A 13 22.49 -3.58 -1.73
CA ASP A 13 21.40 -3.63 -0.77
C ASP A 13 20.06 -3.87 -1.50
N VAL A 14 19.08 -4.40 -0.77
CA VAL A 14 17.72 -4.59 -1.31
C VAL A 14 17.03 -3.25 -1.55
N LEU A 15 15.98 -3.24 -2.37
CA LEU A 15 15.19 -2.03 -2.62
C LEU A 15 14.52 -1.58 -1.32
N ARG A 16 15.00 -0.47 -0.74
CA ARG A 16 14.40 0.14 0.45
C ARG A 16 13.65 1.41 0.09
N LEU A 17 12.45 1.56 0.63
CA LEU A 17 11.65 2.77 0.52
C LEU A 17 11.96 3.68 1.72
N PRO A 18 12.33 4.95 1.50
CA PRO A 18 12.35 5.93 2.59
C PRO A 18 10.91 6.13 3.07
N VAL A 19 10.64 6.04 4.36
CA VAL A 19 9.31 6.31 4.96
C VAL A 19 9.40 7.45 5.96
N SER A 20 8.34 8.26 6.03
CA SER A 20 8.17 9.35 7.00
C SER A 20 6.69 9.68 7.16
N GLU A 21 6.29 10.25 8.30
CA GLU A 21 4.92 10.74 8.51
C GLU A 21 4.54 11.86 7.53
N ASP A 22 5.54 12.60 7.01
CA ASP A 22 5.38 13.67 6.01
C ASP A 22 4.91 13.17 4.63
N MET A 23 4.78 11.85 4.44
CA MET A 23 4.23 11.25 3.22
C MET A 23 2.71 11.43 3.09
N LEU A 24 2.00 11.66 4.20
CA LEU A 24 0.55 11.78 4.16
C LEU A 24 0.12 13.03 3.39
N GLY A 25 -0.72 12.85 2.36
CA GLY A 25 -1.21 13.94 1.51
C GLY A 25 -0.29 14.34 0.36
N ARG A 26 0.85 13.65 0.21
CA ARG A 26 1.76 13.81 -0.94
C ARG A 26 1.46 12.79 -2.04
N THR A 27 1.84 13.13 -3.27
CA THR A 27 1.66 12.24 -4.43
C THR A 27 3.01 11.74 -4.92
N PHE A 28 3.17 10.41 -5.00
CA PHE A 28 4.40 9.74 -5.42
C PHE A 28 4.20 8.98 -6.74
N ASN A 29 5.28 8.78 -7.49
CA ASN A 29 5.31 7.84 -8.60
C ASN A 29 5.60 6.40 -8.12
N GLY A 30 5.51 5.42 -9.02
CA GLY A 30 5.81 4.01 -8.72
C GLY A 30 7.26 3.70 -8.33
N THR A 31 8.18 4.66 -8.48
CA THR A 31 9.59 4.57 -8.04
C THR A 31 9.85 5.31 -6.71
N GLY A 32 8.80 5.81 -6.03
CA GLY A 32 8.90 6.52 -4.75
C GLY A 32 9.34 7.99 -4.84
N LYS A 33 9.42 8.57 -6.04
CA LYS A 33 9.77 9.99 -6.23
C LYS A 33 8.51 10.87 -6.15
N PRO A 34 8.55 12.00 -5.43
CA PRO A 34 7.41 12.91 -5.35
C PRO A 34 7.11 13.55 -6.72
N ILE A 35 5.85 13.53 -7.13
CA ILE A 35 5.36 14.19 -8.36
C ILE A 35 4.66 15.53 -8.07
N ASP A 36 4.49 15.85 -6.79
CA ASP A 36 3.84 17.07 -6.29
C ASP A 36 4.69 18.34 -6.42
N LYS A 37 5.90 18.26 -7.01
CA LYS A 37 6.91 19.33 -7.08
C LYS A 37 7.27 19.92 -5.71
N GLY A 38 6.96 19.21 -4.63
CA GLY A 38 7.33 19.58 -3.28
C GLY A 38 8.80 19.27 -2.97
N PRO A 39 9.29 19.69 -1.79
CA PRO A 39 10.64 19.35 -1.34
C PRO A 39 10.83 17.83 -1.23
N HIS A 40 12.07 17.37 -1.28
CA HIS A 40 12.39 15.97 -1.00
C HIS A 40 11.92 15.58 0.40
N ILE A 41 11.46 14.34 0.56
CA ILE A 41 11.02 13.82 1.86
C ILE A 41 12.25 13.66 2.74
N CYS A 42 12.16 14.12 3.99
CA CYS A 42 13.11 13.75 5.03
C CYS A 42 12.74 12.35 5.54
N ALA A 43 13.48 11.33 5.09
CA ALA A 43 13.23 9.95 5.51
C ALA A 43 13.57 9.79 7.00
N GLU A 44 12.64 9.25 7.79
CA GLU A 44 12.87 8.88 9.19
C GLU A 44 13.49 7.49 9.26
N ASP A 45 12.95 6.55 8.48
CA ASP A 45 13.42 5.17 8.39
C ASP A 45 13.45 4.67 6.94
N PHE A 46 14.26 3.64 6.68
CA PHE A 46 14.33 2.93 5.42
C PHE A 46 13.79 1.51 5.59
N LEU A 47 12.61 1.24 5.03
CA LEU A 47 11.95 -0.07 5.12
C LEU A 47 12.08 -0.84 3.82
N ASP A 48 12.17 -2.17 3.93
CA ASP A 48 12.13 -3.07 2.78
C ASP A 48 10.72 -3.10 2.16
N VAL A 49 10.66 -3.10 0.83
CA VAL A 49 9.41 -3.11 0.06
C VAL A 49 8.68 -4.45 0.19
N GLU A 50 9.40 -5.55 0.44
CA GLU A 50 8.78 -6.87 0.62
C GLU A 50 8.00 -6.98 1.96
N GLY A 51 8.28 -6.09 2.90
CA GLY A 51 7.67 -6.09 4.23
C GLY A 51 8.07 -7.31 5.07
N MET A 52 7.43 -7.45 6.23
CA MET A 52 7.63 -8.59 7.13
C MET A 52 6.32 -9.35 7.34
N VAL A 53 6.41 -10.68 7.42
CA VAL A 53 5.25 -11.53 7.68
C VAL A 53 4.78 -11.35 9.12
N VAL A 54 3.50 -11.05 9.31
CA VAL A 54 2.88 -10.92 10.63
C VAL A 54 2.64 -12.29 11.25
N ASN A 55 3.06 -12.48 12.50
CA ASN A 55 2.85 -13.73 13.25
C ASN A 55 1.35 -14.06 13.43
N PRO A 56 0.86 -15.25 13.00
CA PRO A 56 -0.55 -15.64 13.15
C PRO A 56 -1.07 -15.66 14.59
N TYR A 57 -0.23 -16.00 15.57
CA TYR A 57 -0.65 -16.07 16.98
C TYR A 57 -0.94 -14.69 17.57
N LEU A 58 -0.20 -13.67 17.13
CA LEU A 58 -0.36 -12.29 17.58
C LEU A 58 -1.51 -11.57 16.87
N ARG A 59 -2.14 -12.20 15.87
CA ARG A 59 -3.18 -11.57 15.05
C ARG A 59 -4.50 -11.51 15.82
N VAL A 60 -4.92 -10.29 16.17
CA VAL A 60 -6.22 -10.04 16.79
C VAL A 60 -7.35 -10.30 15.78
N HIS A 61 -8.38 -11.02 16.20
CA HIS A 61 -9.53 -11.34 15.36
C HIS A 61 -10.36 -10.06 15.10
N PRO A 62 -10.73 -9.78 13.83
CA PRO A 62 -11.49 -8.59 13.49
C PRO A 62 -12.91 -8.72 14.05
N ARG A 63 -13.32 -7.74 14.88
CA ARG A 63 -14.68 -7.69 15.47
C ARG A 63 -15.41 -6.38 15.21
N ARG A 64 -14.72 -5.38 14.67
CA ARG A 64 -15.29 -4.05 14.45
C ARG A 64 -15.77 -3.93 13.00
N ILE A 65 -17.05 -3.66 12.85
CA ILE A 65 -17.70 -3.44 11.55
C ILE A 65 -17.37 -2.02 11.04
N ILE A 66 -17.20 -1.89 9.72
CA ILE A 66 -17.09 -0.61 9.02
C ILE A 66 -18.40 -0.37 8.28
N GLU A 67 -18.98 0.82 8.44
CA GLU A 67 -20.13 1.28 7.65
C GLU A 67 -19.61 1.85 6.32
N THR A 68 -20.09 1.29 5.20
CA THR A 68 -19.67 1.74 3.87
C THR A 68 -20.61 2.77 3.26
N GLY A 69 -21.84 2.85 3.76
CA GLY A 69 -22.89 3.74 3.22
C GLY A 69 -23.61 3.16 2.01
N ILE A 70 -23.27 1.92 1.60
CA ILE A 70 -23.96 1.18 0.55
C ILE A 70 -24.81 0.11 1.23
N SER A 71 -26.12 0.33 1.28
CA SER A 71 -27.08 -0.53 1.99
C SER A 71 -26.94 -2.01 1.61
N THR A 72 -26.69 -2.28 0.34
CA THR A 72 -26.52 -3.63 -0.18
C THR A 72 -25.28 -4.33 0.39
N ILE A 73 -24.19 -3.61 0.63
CA ILE A 73 -22.97 -4.14 1.24
C ILE A 73 -23.18 -4.28 2.75
N ASP A 74 -23.72 -3.25 3.40
CA ASP A 74 -23.83 -3.22 4.86
C ASP A 74 -24.81 -4.30 5.38
N VAL A 75 -25.88 -4.60 4.64
CA VAL A 75 -26.89 -5.62 5.00
C VAL A 75 -26.49 -7.03 4.54
N MET A 76 -26.03 -7.20 3.29
CA MET A 76 -25.81 -8.55 2.73
C MET A 76 -24.37 -9.05 2.93
N SER A 77 -23.40 -8.17 3.17
CA SER A 77 -21.98 -8.54 3.23
C SER A 77 -21.21 -7.55 4.09
N THR A 78 -21.55 -7.50 5.39
CA THR A 78 -20.92 -6.60 6.36
C THR A 78 -19.39 -6.80 6.41
N ILE A 79 -18.65 -5.71 6.30
CA ILE A 79 -17.18 -5.73 6.24
C ILE A 79 -16.59 -5.43 7.62
N ALA A 80 -15.70 -6.30 8.08
CA ALA A 80 -14.93 -6.06 9.29
C ALA A 80 -13.61 -5.34 9.00
N ARG A 81 -13.18 -4.47 9.91
CA ARG A 81 -11.89 -3.78 9.82
C ARG A 81 -10.74 -4.80 9.81
N GLY A 82 -9.91 -4.74 8.77
CA GLY A 82 -8.77 -5.67 8.59
C GLY A 82 -9.07 -6.89 7.73
N GLN A 83 -10.27 -6.96 7.14
CA GLN A 83 -10.60 -7.94 6.10
C GLN A 83 -10.17 -7.44 4.72
N VAL A 84 -9.62 -8.33 3.90
CA VAL A 84 -9.33 -8.06 2.49
C VAL A 84 -10.57 -8.47 1.68
N ILE A 85 -11.10 -7.55 0.89
CA ILE A 85 -12.21 -7.82 -0.03
C ILE A 85 -11.79 -7.54 -1.46
N HIS A 86 -12.25 -8.39 -2.37
CA HIS A 86 -12.01 -8.20 -3.79
C HIS A 86 -13.18 -7.40 -4.39
N SER A 87 -12.86 -6.39 -5.19
CA SER A 87 -13.82 -5.48 -5.83
C SER A 87 -14.97 -6.21 -6.56
N TRP A 88 -14.72 -7.39 -7.11
CA TRP A 88 -15.72 -8.20 -7.83
C TRP A 88 -16.97 -8.54 -6.99
N VAL A 89 -16.81 -8.72 -5.67
CA VAL A 89 -17.93 -8.99 -4.74
C VAL A 89 -18.87 -7.79 -4.66
N VAL A 90 -18.34 -6.58 -4.74
CA VAL A 90 -19.13 -5.34 -4.68
C VAL A 90 -19.85 -5.08 -6.01
N TYR A 91 -19.17 -5.29 -7.14
CA TYR A 91 -19.75 -5.05 -8.46
C TYR A 91 -20.94 -5.96 -8.78
N ASN A 92 -20.90 -7.24 -8.41
CA ASN A 92 -22.01 -8.16 -8.68
C ASN A 92 -23.29 -7.81 -7.89
N VAL A 93 -23.10 -7.19 -6.74
CA VAL A 93 -24.17 -6.81 -5.80
C VAL A 93 -24.80 -5.45 -6.17
N LEU A 94 -24.03 -4.54 -6.80
CA LEU A 94 -24.52 -3.21 -7.19
C LEU A 94 -25.06 -3.14 -8.63
N CYS A 95 -24.56 -3.98 -9.55
CA CYS A 95 -24.95 -3.98 -10.97
C CYS A 95 -26.01 -5.03 -11.33
N ARG A 96 -26.77 -5.52 -10.35
CA ARG A 96 -27.95 -6.37 -10.54
C ARG A 96 -29.16 -5.72 -9.91
#